data_AF-A0A317HI15-F1
#
_entry.id   AF-A0A317HI15-F1
#
_cell.length_a   1.000
_cell.length_b   1.000
_cell.length_c   1.000
_cell.angle_alpha   90.00
_cell.angle_beta   90.00
_cell.angle_gamma   90.00
#
_symmetry.space_group_name_H-M   'P 1'
#
loop_
_entity.id
_entity.type
_entity.pdbx_description
1 polymer ?
#
loop_
_entity_poly.entity_id
_entity_poly.type
_entity_poly.pdbx_seq_one_letter_code
_entity_poly.pdbx_strand_id
1 'polypeptide(L)'
;KYNHVEDTWNWLWKDTLGRIVPFVAATAIYARASGRGAHGVGCTRDGWARDLVYGTMAGIPLAGIAAAFRGYVAPWYRLPTPADQALQSAFYLAVNAPAEELFWRGMVQTLAISGLRRLPMPERNATALGWAMTTVVFGAYHRLGNWSWRAVGGVTVAGGLFGAVYLATGKRRSLLLPTILHGFMTAGFLSWGDVLLHRRNQHAKSKLTSRESE
;
A
#
# COMPACT_ATOMS: atom_id res chain seq x y z
N LYS A 1 -12.48 22.59 -5.34
CA LYS A 1 -13.62 21.81 -4.81
C LYS A 1 -13.13 21.01 -3.62
N TYR A 2 -13.86 21.05 -2.51
CA TYR A 2 -13.54 20.28 -1.32
C TYR A 2 -14.11 18.86 -1.44
N ASN A 3 -13.49 17.90 -0.74
CA ASN A 3 -14.06 16.61 -0.44
C ASN A 3 -14.56 16.57 1.00
N HIS A 4 -15.75 16.01 1.18
CA HIS A 4 -16.39 15.81 2.48
C HIS A 4 -16.48 14.31 2.82
N VAL A 5 -16.76 14.02 4.08
CA VAL A 5 -16.89 12.65 4.60
C VAL A 5 -17.84 11.79 3.75
N GLU A 6 -18.93 12.39 3.25
CA GLU A 6 -19.90 11.72 2.37
C GLU A 6 -19.28 11.27 1.05
N ASP A 7 -18.40 12.08 0.46
CA ASP A 7 -17.67 11.73 -0.76
C ASP A 7 -16.78 10.50 -0.51
N THR A 8 -16.09 10.46 0.64
CA THR A 8 -15.27 9.32 1.04
C THR A 8 -16.11 8.08 1.29
N TRP A 9 -17.19 8.21 2.05
CA TRP A 9 -18.08 7.10 2.34
C TRP A 9 -18.61 6.44 1.07
N ASN A 10 -19.01 7.24 0.09
CA ASN A 10 -19.59 6.78 -1.18
C ASN A 10 -18.70 5.84 -2.01
N TRP A 11 -17.37 5.90 -1.85
CA TRP A 11 -16.45 4.96 -2.49
C TRP A 11 -15.89 3.93 -1.51
N LEU A 12 -15.72 4.28 -0.23
CA LEU A 12 -15.10 3.42 0.79
C LEU A 12 -15.88 2.11 0.96
N TRP A 13 -17.21 2.16 1.08
CA TRP A 13 -18.00 0.94 1.26
C TRP A 13 -17.91 0.03 0.02
N LYS A 14 -17.87 0.61 -1.18
CA LYS A 14 -17.76 -0.13 -2.44
C LYS A 14 -16.42 -0.82 -2.55
N ASP A 15 -15.34 -0.11 -2.20
CA ASP A 15 -14.00 -0.68 -2.15
C ASP A 15 -13.91 -1.80 -1.08
N THR A 16 -14.56 -1.57 0.07
CA THR A 16 -14.60 -2.56 1.15
C THR A 16 -15.26 -3.87 0.69
N LEU A 17 -16.44 -3.79 0.10
CA LEU A 17 -17.17 -4.98 -0.36
C LEU A 17 -16.57 -5.59 -1.62
N GLY A 18 -16.12 -4.77 -2.57
CA GLY A 18 -15.61 -5.22 -3.86
C GLY A 18 -14.18 -5.75 -3.82
N ARG A 19 -13.39 -5.38 -2.81
CA ARG A 19 -11.96 -5.70 -2.74
C ARG A 19 -11.51 -6.19 -1.38
N ILE A 20 -11.73 -5.41 -0.32
CA ILE A 20 -11.20 -5.73 1.03
C ILE A 20 -11.76 -7.05 1.54
N VAL A 21 -13.08 -7.23 1.48
CA VAL A 21 -13.75 -8.47 1.92
C VAL A 21 -13.28 -9.67 1.10
N PRO A 22 -13.29 -9.65 -0.26
CA PRO A 22 -12.72 -10.72 -1.07
C PRO A 22 -11.26 -11.06 -0.75
N PHE A 23 -10.40 -10.06 -0.52
CA PHE A 23 -9.00 -10.25 -0.18
C PHE A 23 -8.81 -10.99 1.16
N VAL A 24 -9.52 -10.54 2.19
CA VAL A 24 -9.48 -11.18 3.51
C VAL A 24 -10.06 -12.59 3.43
N ALA A 25 -11.20 -12.77 2.75
CA ALA A 25 -11.86 -14.07 2.62
C ALA A 25 -10.99 -15.09 1.87
N ALA A 26 -10.43 -14.72 0.71
CA ALA A 26 -9.53 -15.58 -0.06
C ALA A 26 -8.31 -15.99 0.77
N THR A 27 -7.73 -15.05 1.51
CA THR A 27 -6.58 -15.34 2.38
C THR A 27 -6.95 -16.27 3.54
N ALA A 28 -8.11 -16.06 4.17
CA ALA A 28 -8.59 -16.94 5.23
C ALA A 28 -8.85 -18.37 4.72
N ILE A 29 -9.45 -18.51 3.53
CA ILE A 29 -9.64 -19.80 2.86
C ILE A 29 -8.29 -20.46 2.60
N TYR A 30 -7.32 -19.74 2.04
CA TYR A 30 -5.96 -20.25 1.80
C TYR A 30 -5.26 -20.67 3.09
N ALA A 31 -5.32 -19.84 4.14
CA ALA A 31 -4.71 -20.12 5.44
C ALA A 31 -5.25 -21.43 6.05
N ARG A 32 -6.56 -21.66 5.92
CA ARG A 32 -7.23 -22.89 6.35
C ARG A 32 -6.86 -24.07 5.46
N ALA A 33 -6.97 -23.94 4.14
CA ALA A 33 -6.72 -25.01 3.18
C ALA A 33 -5.25 -25.48 3.16
N SER A 34 -4.31 -24.58 3.44
CA SER A 34 -2.88 -24.92 3.50
C SER A 34 -2.46 -25.59 4.82
N GLY A 35 -3.34 -25.66 5.83
CA GLY A 35 -3.05 -26.19 7.16
C GLY A 35 -2.08 -25.33 8.00
N ARG A 36 -1.70 -24.14 7.50
CA ARG A 36 -0.71 -23.26 8.17
C ARG A 36 -1.34 -22.22 9.10
N GLY A 37 -2.65 -22.03 9.03
CA GLY A 37 -3.39 -21.08 9.86
C GLY A 37 -2.91 -19.63 9.71
N ALA A 38 -3.21 -18.81 10.72
CA ALA A 38 -2.89 -17.38 10.73
C ALA A 38 -1.38 -17.09 10.60
N HIS A 39 -0.54 -17.87 11.28
CA HIS A 39 0.92 -17.74 11.20
C HIS A 39 1.43 -18.04 9.78
N GLY A 40 0.77 -18.94 9.05
CA GLY A 40 1.10 -19.29 7.67
C GLY A 40 1.03 -18.15 6.66
N VAL A 41 0.16 -17.18 6.94
CA VAL A 41 -0.06 -15.97 6.14
C VAL A 41 0.56 -14.73 6.79
N GLY A 42 1.39 -14.92 7.82
CA GLY A 42 2.16 -13.85 8.44
C GLY A 42 1.45 -13.03 9.51
N CYS A 43 0.29 -13.49 9.97
CA CYS A 43 -0.36 -13.00 11.17
C CYS A 43 0.29 -13.65 12.41
N THR A 44 1.38 -13.04 12.88
CA THR A 44 2.08 -13.40 14.13
C THR A 44 2.21 -12.16 15.02
N ARG A 45 2.53 -12.35 16.31
CA ARG A 45 2.90 -11.28 17.26
C ARG A 45 4.43 -11.06 17.34
N ASP A 46 5.21 -11.89 16.66
CA ASP A 46 6.66 -11.89 16.81
C ASP A 46 7.31 -10.61 16.30
N GLY A 47 7.99 -9.89 17.19
CA GLY A 47 8.75 -8.69 16.84
C GLY A 47 7.90 -7.45 16.57
N TRP A 48 6.63 -7.42 16.99
CA TRP A 48 5.73 -6.29 16.76
C TRP A 48 6.27 -4.93 17.22
N ALA A 49 6.84 -4.84 18.41
CA ALA A 49 7.40 -3.56 18.90
C ALA A 49 8.46 -3.00 17.93
N ARG A 50 9.33 -3.88 17.42
CA ARG A 50 10.35 -3.53 16.44
C ARG A 50 9.74 -3.17 15.09
N ASP A 51 8.76 -3.94 14.62
CA ASP A 51 8.07 -3.69 13.35
C ASP A 51 7.28 -2.37 13.39
N LEU A 52 6.71 -2.01 14.54
CA LEU A 52 6.07 -0.71 14.78
C LEU A 52 7.06 0.45 14.69
N VAL A 53 8.22 0.30 15.34
CA VAL A 53 9.27 1.33 15.32
C VAL A 53 9.82 1.50 13.90
N TYR A 54 10.27 0.42 13.26
CA TYR A 54 10.84 0.48 11.91
C TYR A 54 9.80 0.88 10.86
N GLY A 55 8.58 0.36 10.99
CA GLY A 55 7.46 0.71 10.12
C GLY A 55 7.14 2.19 10.19
N THR A 56 7.06 2.76 11.39
CA THR A 56 6.76 4.20 11.55
C THR A 56 7.93 5.06 11.07
N MET A 57 9.17 4.73 11.49
CA MET A 57 10.36 5.49 11.13
C MET A 57 10.60 5.54 9.61
N ALA A 58 10.41 4.43 8.91
CA ALA A 58 10.56 4.38 7.46
C ALA A 58 9.28 4.80 6.72
N GLY A 59 8.11 4.56 7.31
CA GLY A 59 6.81 4.88 6.72
C GLY A 59 6.60 6.38 6.51
N ILE A 60 6.94 7.21 7.51
CA ILE A 60 6.80 8.67 7.43
C ILE A 60 7.54 9.27 6.20
N PRO A 61 8.85 9.04 5.99
CA PRO A 61 9.53 9.58 4.82
C PRO A 61 9.01 8.98 3.50
N LEU A 62 8.64 7.69 3.48
CA LEU A 62 8.03 7.07 2.31
C LEU A 62 6.66 7.69 1.95
N ALA A 63 5.87 8.08 2.95
CA ALA A 63 4.63 8.82 2.74
C ALA A 63 4.89 10.19 2.10
N GLY A 64 5.96 10.89 2.54
CA GLY A 64 6.39 12.15 1.92
C GLY A 64 6.80 11.96 0.45
N ILE A 65 7.55 10.90 0.13
CA ILE A 65 7.93 10.53 -1.24
C ILE A 65 6.67 10.23 -2.07
N ALA A 66 5.74 9.44 -1.53
CA ALA A 66 4.49 9.10 -2.20
C ALA A 66 3.63 10.34 -2.46
N ALA A 67 3.52 11.24 -1.48
CA ALA A 67 2.82 12.52 -1.62
C ALA A 67 3.47 13.43 -2.69
N ALA A 68 4.80 13.46 -2.79
CA ALA A 68 5.50 14.20 -3.83
C ALA A 68 5.26 13.57 -5.22
N PHE A 69 5.32 12.25 -5.31
CA PHE A 69 5.09 11.47 -6.52
C PHE A 69 3.65 11.63 -7.05
N ARG A 70 2.66 11.76 -6.15
CA ARG A 70 1.26 12.05 -6.51
C ARG A 70 1.13 13.23 -7.46
N GLY A 71 1.89 14.31 -7.24
CA GLY A 71 1.88 15.50 -8.10
C GLY A 71 2.36 15.26 -9.52
N TYR A 72 3.30 14.33 -9.70
CA TYR A 72 3.80 13.95 -11.02
C TYR A 72 2.79 13.06 -11.78
N VAL A 73 2.11 12.16 -11.07
CA VAL A 73 1.22 11.17 -11.69
C VAL A 73 -0.17 11.72 -11.96
N ALA A 74 -0.70 12.53 -11.05
CA ALA A 74 -1.99 13.16 -11.18
C ALA A 74 -1.96 14.53 -10.47
N PRO A 75 -1.75 15.64 -11.20
CA PRO A 75 -1.58 16.96 -10.58
C PRO A 75 -2.88 17.54 -10.02
N TRP A 76 -4.01 16.94 -10.38
CA TRP A 76 -5.34 17.34 -9.89
C TRP A 76 -5.60 16.77 -8.50
N TYR A 77 -6.17 17.60 -7.62
CA TYR A 77 -6.54 17.24 -6.26
C TYR A 77 -7.92 17.78 -5.90
N ARG A 78 -8.57 17.15 -4.92
CA ARG A 78 -9.73 17.71 -4.22
C ARG A 78 -9.36 17.82 -2.75
N LEU A 79 -9.30 19.04 -2.24
CA LEU A 79 -8.81 19.28 -0.88
C LEU A 79 -9.78 18.64 0.13
N PRO A 80 -9.36 17.63 0.91
CA PRO A 80 -10.23 17.07 1.93
C PRO A 80 -10.45 18.07 3.07
N THR A 81 -11.64 18.06 3.66
CA THR A 81 -11.84 18.64 5.00
C THR A 81 -11.03 17.86 6.05
N PRO A 82 -10.72 18.41 7.23
CA PRO A 82 -9.98 17.69 8.26
C PRO A 82 -10.63 16.35 8.67
N ALA A 83 -11.96 16.33 8.80
CA ALA A 83 -12.70 15.10 9.10
C ALA A 83 -12.60 14.06 7.98
N ASP A 84 -12.71 14.51 6.73
CA ASP A 84 -12.55 13.63 5.56
C ASP A 84 -11.13 13.06 5.45
N GLN A 85 -10.11 13.90 5.66
CA GLN A 85 -8.71 13.47 5.65
C GLN A 85 -8.42 12.43 6.74
N ALA A 86 -8.98 12.64 7.94
CA ALA A 86 -8.84 11.70 9.05
C ALA A 86 -9.49 10.35 8.71
N LEU A 87 -10.71 10.35 8.14
CA LEU A 87 -11.40 9.14 7.71
C LEU A 87 -10.60 8.38 6.63
N GLN A 88 -10.14 9.07 5.59
CA GLN A 88 -9.34 8.46 4.54
C GLN A 88 -8.04 7.85 5.10
N SER A 89 -7.31 8.61 5.92
CA SER A 89 -6.04 8.16 6.50
C SER A 89 -6.26 6.93 7.40
N ALA A 90 -7.30 6.96 8.23
CA ALA A 90 -7.66 5.83 9.09
C ALA A 90 -8.02 4.59 8.26
N PHE A 91 -8.80 4.74 7.19
CA PHE A 91 -9.12 3.65 6.28
C PHE A 91 -7.85 3.06 5.64
N TYR A 92 -6.96 3.90 5.11
CA TYR A 92 -5.73 3.44 4.47
C TYR A 92 -4.79 2.71 5.43
N LEU A 93 -4.61 3.23 6.64
CA LEU A 93 -3.71 2.66 7.64
C LEU A 93 -4.27 1.41 8.32
N ALA A 94 -5.57 1.40 8.66
CA ALA A 94 -6.15 0.38 9.55
C ALA A 94 -6.99 -0.69 8.83
N VAL A 95 -7.43 -0.43 7.59
CA VAL A 95 -8.31 -1.36 6.87
C VAL A 95 -7.67 -1.81 5.56
N ASN A 96 -7.35 -0.85 4.69
CA ASN A 96 -6.90 -1.14 3.34
C ASN A 96 -5.50 -1.78 3.33
N ALA A 97 -4.49 -1.13 3.90
CA ALA A 97 -3.14 -1.71 3.90
C ALA A 97 -3.05 -3.08 4.60
N PRO A 98 -3.67 -3.30 5.77
CA PRO A 98 -3.69 -4.63 6.39
C PRO A 98 -4.31 -5.70 5.50
N ALA A 99 -5.46 -5.44 4.88
CA ALA A 99 -6.13 -6.41 4.02
C ALA A 99 -5.35 -6.70 2.73
N GLU A 100 -4.78 -5.66 2.11
CA GLU A 100 -3.95 -5.83 0.92
C GLU A 100 -2.65 -6.58 1.21
N GLU A 101 -1.96 -6.27 2.30
CA GLU A 101 -0.75 -7.01 2.66
C GLU A 101 -1.04 -8.46 3.03
N LEU A 102 -2.16 -8.69 3.74
CA LEU A 102 -2.63 -10.04 4.04
C LEU A 102 -2.83 -10.86 2.76
N PHE A 103 -3.48 -10.27 1.76
CA PHE A 103 -3.70 -10.92 0.47
C PHE A 103 -2.43 -11.06 -0.35
N TRP A 104 -1.72 -9.96 -0.63
CA TRP A 104 -0.60 -9.97 -1.56
C TRP A 104 0.64 -10.65 -0.99
N ARG A 105 1.01 -10.37 0.27
CA ARG A 105 2.25 -10.89 0.89
C ARG A 105 1.94 -12.16 1.66
N GLY A 106 0.88 -12.14 2.45
CA GLY A 106 0.46 -13.30 3.23
C GLY A 106 0.06 -14.48 2.36
N MET A 107 -0.79 -14.26 1.35
CA MET A 107 -1.29 -15.32 0.46
C MET A 107 -0.54 -15.42 -0.87
N VAL A 108 -0.65 -14.44 -1.77
CA VAL A 108 -0.21 -14.57 -3.17
C VAL A 108 1.29 -14.82 -3.27
N GLN A 109 2.11 -14.04 -2.56
CA GLN A 109 3.56 -14.21 -2.55
C GLN A 109 3.96 -15.56 -1.95
N THR A 110 3.34 -15.95 -0.83
CA THR A 110 3.59 -17.26 -0.21
C THR A 110 3.21 -18.40 -1.13
N LEU A 111 2.09 -18.29 -1.86
CA LEU A 111 1.62 -19.27 -2.83
C LEU A 111 2.58 -19.38 -4.01
N ALA A 112 2.99 -18.25 -4.61
CA ALA A 112 3.92 -18.22 -5.73
C ALA A 112 5.27 -18.88 -5.36
N ILE A 113 5.84 -18.49 -4.22
CA ILE A 113 7.11 -19.06 -3.72
C ILE A 113 6.94 -20.56 -3.43
N SER A 114 5.87 -20.95 -2.74
CA SER A 114 5.64 -22.36 -2.39
C SER A 114 5.40 -23.24 -3.62
N GLY A 115 4.74 -22.71 -4.66
CA GLY A 115 4.54 -23.39 -5.93
C GLY A 115 5.85 -23.60 -6.68
N LEU A 116 6.67 -22.55 -6.80
CA LEU A 116 7.97 -22.63 -7.49
C LEU A 116 8.97 -23.54 -6.78
N ARG A 117 8.90 -23.66 -5.45
CA ARG A 117 9.72 -24.60 -4.67
C ARG A 117 9.47 -26.08 -4.98
N ARG A 118 8.39 -26.41 -5.70
CA ARG A 118 8.11 -27.78 -6.17
C ARG A 118 8.86 -28.12 -7.45
N LEU A 119 9.48 -27.14 -8.11
CA LEU A 119 10.27 -27.33 -9.31
C LEU A 119 11.74 -27.64 -8.94
N PRO A 120 12.51 -28.31 -9.82
CA PRO A 120 13.93 -28.60 -9.59
C PRO A 120 14.78 -27.33 -9.77
N MET A 121 14.66 -26.39 -8.83
CA MET A 121 15.43 -25.13 -8.81
C MET A 121 15.90 -24.78 -7.40
N PRO A 122 17.01 -24.03 -7.25
CA PRO A 122 17.47 -23.57 -5.95
C PRO A 122 16.41 -22.74 -5.20
N GLU A 123 16.32 -22.90 -3.88
CA GLU A 123 15.32 -22.18 -3.05
C GLU A 123 15.41 -20.65 -3.21
N ARG A 124 16.62 -20.12 -3.35
CA ARG A 124 16.86 -18.69 -3.58
C ARG A 124 16.21 -18.22 -4.89
N ASN A 125 16.24 -19.04 -5.94
CA ASN A 125 15.66 -18.73 -7.24
C ASN A 125 14.13 -18.78 -7.16
N ALA A 126 13.57 -19.81 -6.51
CA ALA A 126 12.12 -19.90 -6.29
C ALA A 126 11.58 -18.72 -5.46
N THR A 127 12.34 -18.29 -4.45
CA THR A 127 11.99 -17.13 -3.61
C THR A 127 12.05 -15.82 -4.40
N ALA A 128 13.14 -15.58 -5.14
CA ALA A 128 13.28 -14.38 -5.96
C ALA A 128 12.25 -14.32 -7.08
N LEU A 129 12.02 -15.43 -7.79
CA LEU A 129 11.03 -15.50 -8.86
C LEU A 129 9.60 -15.39 -8.34
N GLY A 130 9.27 -16.00 -7.20
CA GLY A 130 7.95 -15.87 -6.59
C GLY A 130 7.65 -14.44 -6.12
N TRP A 131 8.66 -13.75 -5.58
CA TRP A 131 8.58 -12.32 -5.27
C TRP A 131 8.40 -11.47 -6.54
N ALA A 132 9.19 -11.71 -7.59
CA ALA A 132 9.10 -10.98 -8.85
C ALA A 132 7.74 -11.18 -9.53
N MET A 133 7.26 -12.42 -9.63
CA MET A 133 5.94 -12.75 -10.18
C MET A 133 4.84 -12.04 -9.42
N THR A 134 4.85 -12.09 -8.08
CA THR A 134 3.83 -11.42 -7.27
C THR A 134 3.88 -9.91 -7.45
N THR A 135 5.07 -9.32 -7.54
CA THR A 135 5.25 -7.88 -7.79
C THR A 135 4.65 -7.47 -9.14
N VAL A 136 4.90 -8.25 -10.20
CA VAL A 136 4.33 -8.00 -11.54
C VAL A 136 2.81 -8.14 -11.53
N VAL A 137 2.28 -9.19 -10.90
CA VAL A 137 0.82 -9.40 -10.80
C VAL A 137 0.16 -8.29 -9.98
N PHE A 138 0.78 -7.83 -8.89
CA PHE A 138 0.32 -6.68 -8.10
C PHE A 138 0.27 -5.40 -8.96
N GLY A 139 1.29 -5.14 -9.77
CA GLY A 139 1.28 -4.03 -10.72
C GLY A 139 0.17 -4.15 -11.75
N ALA A 140 0.04 -5.32 -12.37
CA ALA A 140 -1.00 -5.59 -13.37
C ALA A 140 -2.42 -5.46 -12.79
N TYR A 141 -2.62 -5.85 -11.52
CA TYR A 141 -3.88 -5.67 -10.83
C TYR A 141 -4.36 -4.21 -10.81
N HIS A 142 -3.45 -3.25 -10.59
CA HIS A 142 -3.78 -1.83 -10.59
C HIS A 142 -4.20 -1.32 -11.98
N ARG A 143 -3.80 -2.01 -13.04
CA ARG A 143 -4.25 -1.68 -14.41
C ARG A 143 -5.75 -1.91 -14.59
N LEU A 144 -6.35 -2.85 -13.85
CA LEU A 144 -7.79 -3.12 -13.84
C LEU A 144 -8.59 -1.96 -13.24
N GLY A 145 -7.98 -1.17 -12.36
CA GLY A 145 -8.56 0.04 -11.80
C GLY A 145 -8.48 1.27 -12.71
N ASN A 146 -8.07 1.12 -13.98
CA ASN A 146 -7.83 2.20 -14.93
C ASN A 146 -6.74 3.21 -14.51
N TRP A 147 -5.74 2.74 -13.75
CA TRP A 147 -4.61 3.58 -13.36
C TRP A 147 -3.70 3.87 -14.57
N SER A 148 -3.11 5.06 -14.62
CA SER A 148 -2.13 5.40 -15.66
C SER A 148 -0.87 4.55 -15.52
N TRP A 149 -0.15 4.31 -16.63
CA TRP A 149 1.10 3.52 -16.59
C TRP A 149 2.15 4.08 -15.63
N ARG A 150 2.20 5.41 -15.45
CA ARG A 150 3.08 6.05 -14.46
C ARG A 150 2.70 5.66 -13.05
N ALA A 151 1.41 5.67 -12.74
CA ALA A 151 0.89 5.24 -11.45
C ALA A 151 1.18 3.75 -11.22
N VAL A 152 0.91 2.91 -12.21
CA VAL A 152 1.17 1.45 -12.20
C VAL A 152 2.65 1.17 -11.93
N GLY A 153 3.57 1.88 -12.60
CA GLY A 153 5.00 1.75 -12.34
C GLY A 153 5.37 2.08 -10.89
N GLY A 154 4.85 3.20 -10.36
CA GLY A 154 5.09 3.61 -8.98
C GLY A 154 4.58 2.60 -7.95
N VAL A 155 3.34 2.13 -8.09
CA VAL A 155 2.79 1.11 -7.17
C VAL A 155 3.47 -0.24 -7.35
N THR A 156 3.93 -0.60 -8.55
CA THR A 156 4.70 -1.85 -8.76
C THR A 156 6.00 -1.81 -7.98
N VAL A 157 6.73 -0.68 -8.01
CA VAL A 157 7.96 -0.49 -7.22
C VAL A 157 7.67 -0.54 -5.72
N ALA A 158 6.64 0.16 -5.24
CA ALA A 158 6.20 0.09 -3.85
C ALA A 158 5.82 -1.35 -3.46
N GLY A 159 5.15 -2.06 -4.37
CA GLY A 159 4.72 -3.42 -4.17
C GLY A 159 5.89 -4.38 -4.02
N GLY A 160 6.91 -4.23 -4.86
CA GLY A 160 8.17 -4.96 -4.76
C GLY A 160 8.91 -4.69 -3.45
N LEU A 161 8.95 -3.42 -3.01
CA LEU A 161 9.51 -3.03 -1.72
C LEU A 161 8.82 -3.76 -0.56
N PHE A 162 7.49 -3.73 -0.47
CA PHE A 162 6.78 -4.41 0.62
C PHE A 162 7.00 -5.93 0.59
N GLY A 163 7.03 -6.52 -0.61
CA GLY A 163 7.34 -7.94 -0.79
C GLY A 163 8.75 -8.31 -0.33
N ALA A 164 9.74 -7.46 -0.60
CA ALA A 164 11.12 -7.64 -0.15
C ALA A 164 11.26 -7.47 1.37
N VAL A 165 10.58 -6.46 1.94
CA VAL A 165 10.52 -6.23 3.38
C VAL A 165 9.88 -7.41 4.10
N TYR A 166 8.79 -7.96 3.56
CA TYR A 166 8.15 -9.16 4.11
C TYR A 166 9.13 -10.35 4.16
N LEU A 167 9.88 -10.60 3.07
CA LEU A 167 10.92 -11.65 3.05
C LEU A 167 12.03 -11.39 4.06
N ALA A 168 12.45 -10.12 4.22
CA ALA A 168 13.48 -9.73 5.17
C ALA A 168 13.08 -9.94 6.64
N THR A 169 11.78 -10.10 6.96
CA THR A 169 11.36 -10.49 8.31
C THR A 169 11.80 -11.90 8.70
N GLY A 170 12.18 -12.72 7.71
CA GLY A 170 12.76 -14.05 7.87
C GLY A 170 11.75 -15.06 8.43
N LYS A 171 12.17 -15.85 9.41
CA LYS A 171 11.34 -16.91 10.00
C LYS A 171 10.07 -16.39 10.69
N ARG A 172 10.07 -15.14 11.18
CA ARG A 172 8.89 -14.54 11.81
C ARG A 172 7.75 -14.34 10.84
N ARG A 173 8.05 -14.05 9.56
CA ARG A 173 7.04 -13.75 8.54
C ARG A 173 6.00 -12.72 9.00
N SER A 174 6.40 -11.69 9.74
CA SER A 174 5.45 -10.70 10.26
C SER A 174 4.97 -9.78 9.13
N LEU A 175 3.64 -9.66 8.97
CA LEU A 175 3.04 -8.68 8.05
C LEU A 175 3.02 -7.26 8.61
N LEU A 176 3.26 -7.05 9.91
CA LEU A 176 3.05 -5.74 10.52
C LEU A 176 3.95 -4.67 9.90
N LEU A 177 5.22 -4.98 9.68
CA LEU A 177 6.15 -4.05 9.05
C LEU A 177 5.71 -3.63 7.63
N PRO A 178 5.52 -4.54 6.65
CA PRO A 178 5.05 -4.14 5.33
C PRO A 178 3.66 -3.47 5.36
N THR A 179 2.77 -3.85 6.27
CA THR A 179 1.46 -3.20 6.45
C THR A 179 1.59 -1.74 6.84
N ILE A 180 2.47 -1.41 7.79
CA ILE A 180 2.67 -0.02 8.21
C ILE A 180 3.27 0.79 7.05
N LEU A 181 4.31 0.26 6.38
CA LEU A 181 4.93 0.95 5.24
C LEU A 181 3.92 1.21 4.12
N HIS A 182 3.10 0.21 3.78
CA HIS A 182 2.05 0.33 2.79
C HIS A 182 1.02 1.38 3.21
N GLY A 183 0.49 1.32 4.43
CA GLY A 183 -0.50 2.28 4.92
C GLY A 183 -0.01 3.71 4.85
N PHE A 184 1.25 3.97 5.25
CA PHE A 184 1.88 5.28 5.12
C PHE A 184 2.03 5.73 3.67
N MET A 185 2.49 4.85 2.77
CA MET A 185 2.64 5.20 1.35
C MET A 185 1.30 5.49 0.68
N THR A 186 0.27 4.70 0.98
CA THR A 186 -1.08 4.89 0.42
C THR A 186 -1.73 6.14 0.99
N ALA A 187 -1.65 6.37 2.31
CA ALA A 187 -2.12 7.62 2.91
C ALA A 187 -1.36 8.84 2.36
N GLY A 188 -0.04 8.72 2.19
CA GLY A 188 0.80 9.74 1.55
C GLY A 188 0.36 10.06 0.13
N PHE A 189 0.08 9.04 -0.68
CA PHE A 189 -0.32 9.20 -2.08
C PHE A 189 -1.76 9.72 -2.25
N LEU A 190 -2.73 9.12 -1.55
CA LEU A 190 -4.16 9.32 -1.79
C LEU A 190 -4.83 10.32 -0.84
N SER A 191 -4.24 10.60 0.33
CA SER A 191 -4.82 11.51 1.31
C SER A 191 -3.94 12.76 1.51
N TRP A 192 -2.71 12.58 1.98
CA TRP A 192 -1.83 13.70 2.32
C TRP A 192 -1.27 14.40 1.07
N GLY A 193 -1.18 13.67 -0.04
CA GLY A 193 -0.76 14.19 -1.34
C GLY A 193 -1.65 15.34 -1.84
N ASP A 194 -2.96 15.25 -1.64
CA ASP A 194 -3.90 16.31 -2.05
C ASP A 194 -3.67 17.60 -1.24
N VAL A 195 -3.37 17.48 0.05
CA VAL A 195 -3.01 18.62 0.91
C VAL A 195 -1.65 19.20 0.50
N LEU A 196 -0.67 18.36 0.20
CA LEU A 196 0.65 18.80 -0.24
C LEU A 196 0.56 19.57 -1.56
N LEU A 197 -0.22 19.07 -2.53
CA LEU A 197 -0.45 19.74 -3.81
C LEU A 197 -1.14 21.09 -3.62
N HIS A 198 -2.13 21.15 -2.72
CA HIS A 198 -2.77 22.41 -2.38
C HIS A 198 -1.76 23.44 -1.86
N ARG A 199 -0.94 23.07 -0.87
CA ARG A 199 0.07 23.96 -0.29
C ARG A 199 1.10 24.43 -1.31
N ARG A 200 1.58 23.53 -2.18
CA ARG A 200 2.53 23.87 -3.25
C ARG A 200 1.93 24.89 -4.23
N ASN A 201 0.66 24.73 -4.59
CA ASN A 201 -0.01 25.64 -5.51
C ASN A 201 -0.23 27.03 -4.89
N GLN A 202 -0.57 27.09 -3.59
CA GLN A 202 -0.68 28.37 -2.88
C GLN A 202 0.66 29.11 -2.82
N HIS A 203 1.74 28.38 -2.50
CA HIS A 203 3.10 28.94 -2.46
C HIS A 203 3.58 29.43 -3.82
N ALA A 204 3.24 28.73 -4.90
CA ALA A 204 3.56 29.17 -6.26
C ALA A 204 2.83 30.47 -6.62
N LYS A 205 1.54 30.59 -6.24
CA LYS A 205 0.75 31.80 -6.49
C LYS A 205 1.29 33.01 -5.71
N SER A 206 1.60 32.84 -4.42
CA SER A 206 2.12 33.96 -3.61
C SER A 206 3.43 34.52 -4.16
N LYS A 207 4.32 33.66 -4.67
CA LYS A 207 5.58 34.07 -5.32
C LYS A 207 5.39 34.82 -6.64
N LEU A 208 4.32 34.53 -7.38
CA LEU A 208 4.01 35.25 -8.62
C LEU A 208 3.48 36.65 -8.29
N THR A 209 2.54 36.75 -7.35
CA THR A 209 1.99 38.04 -6.92
C THR A 209 3.06 38.96 -6.34
N SER A 210 4.02 38.43 -5.56
CA SER A 210 5.11 39.26 -5.03
C SER A 210 6.06 39.80 -6.10
N ARG A 211 6.24 39.08 -7.22
CA ARG A 211 7.08 39.52 -8.34
C ARG A 211 6.38 40.55 -9.23
N GLU A 212 5.04 40.53 -9.30
CA GLU A 212 4.26 41.52 -10.04
C GLU A 212 4.13 42.86 -9.29
N SER A 213 4.40 42.87 -7.98
CA SER A 213 4.39 44.07 -7.14
C SER A 213 5.75 44.76 -6.97
N GLU A 214 6.82 44.17 -7.51
CA GLU A 214 8.19 44.72 -7.56
C GLU A 214 8.45 45.41 -8.91
#